data_AF-D7NE13-F1
#
_entry.id   AF-D7NE13-F1
#
_cell.length_a   1.000
_cell.length_b   1.000
_cell.length_c   1.000
_cell.angle_alpha   90.00
_cell.angle_beta   90.00
_cell.angle_gamma   90.00
#
_symmetry.space_group_name_H-M   'P 1'
#
loop_
_entity.id
_entity.type
_entity.pdbx_description
1 polymer ?
#
loop_
_entity_poly.entity_id
_entity_poly.type
_entity_poly.pdbx_seq_one_letter_code
_entity_poly.pdbx_strand_id
1 'polypeptide(L)' 'MRAAHKEVNMRYKNVAGLIGHWEHLMGKEAALNRLRSMRDYARQCLKAHPHEKCADALDDNMCLIEAVIAEAEELL' A
#
# COMPACT_ATOMS: atom_id res chain seq x y z
N MET A 1 -18.66 -5.14 -8.60
CA MET A 1 -17.43 -4.45 -8.13
C MET A 1 -16.81 -5.03 -6.86
N ARG A 2 -17.58 -5.48 -5.83
CA ARG A 2 -16.99 -6.09 -4.61
C ARG A 2 -16.26 -7.44 -4.81
N ALA A 3 -16.68 -8.26 -5.79
CA ALA A 3 -16.09 -9.57 -6.04
C ALA A 3 -14.65 -9.48 -6.61
N ALA A 4 -14.42 -8.56 -7.56
CA ALA A 4 -13.11 -8.35 -8.17
C ALA A 4 -12.05 -7.87 -7.16
N HIS A 5 -12.42 -7.01 -6.20
CA HIS A 5 -11.48 -6.58 -5.14
C HIS A 5 -11.12 -7.73 -4.18
N LYS A 6 -12.06 -8.65 -3.89
CA LYS A 6 -11.77 -9.83 -3.07
C LYS A 6 -10.81 -10.81 -3.76
N GLU A 7 -10.93 -10.99 -5.07
CA GLU A 7 -10.03 -11.88 -5.83
C GLU A 7 -8.59 -11.36 -5.90
N VAL A 8 -8.39 -10.04 -6.00
CA VAL A 8 -7.03 -9.47 -6.01
C VAL A 8 -6.34 -9.62 -4.65
N ASN A 9 -7.09 -9.46 -3.54
CA ASN A 9 -6.53 -9.57 -2.19
C ASN A 9 -6.17 -11.01 -1.78
N MET A 10 -6.73 -12.02 -2.45
CA MET A 10 -6.40 -13.44 -2.20
C MET A 10 -5.34 -14.01 -3.17
N ARG A 11 -4.83 -13.21 -4.10
CA ARG A 11 -3.93 -13.71 -5.16
C ARG A 11 -2.49 -13.92 -4.69
N TYR A 12 -2.08 -13.24 -3.62
CA TYR A 12 -0.71 -13.29 -3.10
C TYR A 12 -0.70 -13.94 -1.72
N LYS A 13 0.19 -14.93 -1.55
CA LYS A 13 0.28 -15.73 -0.32
C LYS A 13 0.82 -14.95 0.87
N ASN A 14 1.59 -13.89 0.64
CA ASN A 14 2.20 -13.02 1.63
C ASN A 14 2.63 -11.69 1.00
N VAL A 15 3.09 -10.76 1.84
CA VAL A 15 3.55 -9.41 1.44
C VAL A 15 4.71 -9.49 0.45
N ALA A 16 5.68 -10.37 0.66
CA ALA A 16 6.79 -10.59 -0.27
C ALA A 16 6.32 -10.98 -1.68
N GLY A 17 5.31 -11.85 -1.79
CA GLY A 17 4.72 -12.24 -3.07
C GLY A 17 3.98 -11.09 -3.78
N LEU A 18 3.38 -10.19 -3.03
CA LEU A 18 2.79 -8.96 -3.56
C LEU A 18 3.87 -8.00 -4.07
N ILE A 19 4.94 -7.79 -3.30
CA ILE A 19 6.07 -6.94 -3.65
C ILE A 19 6.77 -7.43 -4.92
N GLY A 20 7.10 -8.72 -4.98
CA GLY A 20 7.73 -9.32 -6.16
C GLY A 20 6.85 -9.25 -7.41
N HIS A 21 5.52 -9.30 -7.25
CA HIS A 21 4.62 -9.07 -8.39
C HIS A 21 4.67 -7.63 -8.89
N TRP A 22 4.70 -6.64 -8.00
CA TRP A 22 4.85 -5.24 -8.40
C TRP A 22 6.20 -4.98 -9.06
N GLU A 23 7.28 -5.49 -8.49
CA GLU A 23 8.61 -5.43 -9.12
C GLU A 23 8.58 -6.02 -10.53
N HIS A 24 7.98 -7.21 -10.72
CA HIS A 24 7.89 -7.82 -12.03
C HIS A 24 7.13 -6.96 -13.05
N LEU A 25 6.08 -6.24 -12.63
CA LEU A 25 5.25 -5.46 -13.54
C LEU A 25 5.85 -4.09 -13.92
N MET A 26 6.54 -3.42 -13.00
CA MET A 26 7.00 -2.04 -13.22
C MET A 26 8.49 -1.82 -12.97
N GLY A 27 9.20 -2.81 -12.46
CA GLY A 27 10.59 -2.72 -12.03
C GLY A 27 10.73 -2.22 -10.59
N LYS A 28 11.89 -2.52 -10.01
CA LYS A 28 12.27 -2.25 -8.62
C LYS A 28 12.02 -0.79 -8.19
N GLU A 29 12.65 0.16 -8.88
CA GLU A 29 12.59 1.58 -8.51
C GLU A 29 11.18 2.16 -8.64
N ALA A 30 10.45 1.78 -9.69
CA ALA A 30 9.09 2.24 -9.89
C ALA A 30 8.14 1.67 -8.82
N ALA A 31 8.31 0.41 -8.42
CA ALA A 31 7.53 -0.20 -7.36
C ALA A 31 7.74 0.51 -6.01
N LEU A 32 9.00 0.77 -5.63
CA LEU A 32 9.33 1.54 -4.43
C LEU A 32 8.77 2.97 -4.47
N ASN A 33 8.93 3.66 -5.60
CA ASN A 33 8.41 5.03 -5.75
C ASN A 33 6.88 5.09 -5.66
N ARG A 34 6.19 4.09 -6.22
CA ARG A 34 4.74 3.97 -6.14
C ARG A 34 4.28 3.80 -4.69
N LEU A 35 4.94 2.90 -3.96
CA LEU A 35 4.69 2.61 -2.55
C LEU A 35 4.87 3.85 -1.66
N ARG A 36 6.00 4.56 -1.82
CA ARG A 36 6.27 5.82 -1.11
C ARG A 36 5.23 6.89 -1.44
N SER A 37 4.85 7.01 -2.71
CA SER A 37 3.82 7.94 -3.16
C SER A 37 2.44 7.63 -2.56
N MET A 38 2.10 6.34 -2.37
CA MET A 38 0.86 5.93 -1.70
C MET A 38 0.83 6.37 -0.24
N ARG A 39 1.93 6.19 0.49
CA ARG A 39 2.07 6.69 1.87
C ARG A 39 1.93 8.21 1.93
N ASP A 40 2.61 8.92 1.05
CA ASP A 40 2.60 10.38 1.07
C ASP A 40 1.21 10.92 0.73
N TYR A 41 0.50 10.29 -0.20
CA TYR A 41 -0.90 10.59 -0.49
C TYR A 41 -1.80 10.33 0.73
N ALA A 42 -1.67 9.18 1.39
CA ALA A 42 -2.45 8.86 2.58
C ALA A 42 -2.23 9.89 3.70
N ARG A 43 -0.98 10.28 3.96
CA ARG A 43 -0.64 11.33 4.93
C ARG A 43 -1.26 12.69 4.56
N GLN A 44 -1.26 13.05 3.27
CA GLN A 44 -1.90 14.27 2.81
C GLN A 44 -3.42 14.23 3.01
N CYS A 45 -4.07 13.10 2.74
CA CYS A 45 -5.49 12.91 2.98
C CYS A 45 -5.85 13.08 4.45
N LEU A 46 -5.10 12.45 5.36
CA LEU A 46 -5.30 12.60 6.81
C LEU A 46 -5.17 14.05 7.28
N LYS A 47 -4.21 14.79 6.71
CA LYS A 47 -4.02 16.20 7.03
C LYS A 47 -5.14 17.09 6.50
N ALA A 48 -5.62 16.84 5.28
CA ALA A 48 -6.60 17.68 4.60
C ALA A 48 -8.05 17.41 5.07
N HIS A 49 -8.34 16.17 5.46
CA HIS A 49 -9.69 15.70 5.78
C HIS A 49 -9.78 15.00 7.16
N PRO A 50 -9.27 15.60 8.26
CA PRO A 50 -9.08 14.90 9.54
C PRO A 50 -10.38 14.51 10.26
N HIS A 51 -11.54 15.00 9.82
CA HIS A 51 -12.84 14.75 10.47
C HIS A 51 -13.76 13.84 9.64
N GLU A 52 -13.29 13.36 8.49
CA GLU A 52 -14.05 12.39 7.71
C GLU A 52 -13.94 11.01 8.37
N LYS A 53 -15.03 10.24 8.40
CA LYS A 53 -15.03 8.90 9.01
C LYS A 53 -14.04 7.92 8.36
N CYS A 54 -13.61 8.21 7.13
CA CYS A 54 -12.58 7.44 6.44
C CYS A 54 -11.16 7.79 6.92
N ALA A 55 -10.96 8.94 7.56
CA ALA A 55 -9.68 9.36 8.11
C ALA A 55 -9.27 8.47 9.28
N ASP A 56 -10.16 8.19 10.23
CA ASP A 56 -9.88 7.28 11.35
C ASP A 56 -9.46 5.89 10.85
N ALA A 57 -10.22 5.34 9.90
CA ALA A 57 -9.91 4.04 9.31
C ALA A 57 -8.58 4.06 8.53
N LEU A 58 -8.25 5.17 7.86
CA LEU A 58 -6.97 5.31 7.17
C LEU A 58 -5.82 5.42 8.17
N ASP A 59 -5.98 6.20 9.24
CA ASP A 59 -5.00 6.38 10.31
C ASP A 59 -4.69 5.05 11.02
N ASP A 60 -5.72 4.28 11.36
CA ASP A 60 -5.60 2.93 11.93
C ASP A 60 -4.78 1.98 11.04
N ASN A 61 -4.83 2.18 9.70
CA ASN A 61 -4.14 1.34 8.72
C ASN A 61 -2.79 1.91 8.27
N MET A 62 -2.40 3.12 8.71
CA MET A 62 -1.13 3.73 8.31
C MET A 62 0.07 2.87 8.69
N CYS A 63 0.05 2.25 9.88
CA CYS A 63 1.12 1.36 10.32
C CYS A 63 1.31 0.15 9.40
N LEU A 64 0.24 -0.38 8.81
CA LEU A 64 0.30 -1.49 7.86
C LEU A 64 0.91 -1.05 6.52
N ILE A 65 0.53 0.14 6.05
CA ILE A 65 1.12 0.74 4.84
C ILE A 65 2.62 0.92 5.05
N GLU A 66 3.03 1.47 6.18
CA GLU A 66 4.45 1.67 6.51
C GLU A 66 5.23 0.35 6.63
N ALA A 67 4.63 -0.68 7.25
CA ALA A 67 5.25 -2.00 7.33
C ALA A 67 5.48 -2.64 5.95
N VAL A 68 4.49 -2.56 5.05
CA VAL A 68 4.65 -3.07 3.67
C VAL A 68 5.74 -2.32 2.91
N ILE A 69 5.88 -1.00 3.14
CA ILE A 69 6.92 -0.20 2.50
C ILE A 69 8.30 -0.57 3.05
N ALA A 70 8.44 -0.72 4.37
CA ALA A 70 9.71 -1.14 4.98
C ALA A 70 10.16 -2.49 4.43
N GLU A 71 9.25 -3.47 4.37
CA GLU A 71 9.54 -4.78 3.80
C GLU A 71 9.95 -4.68 2.32
N ALA A 72 9.30 -3.81 1.54
CA ALA A 72 9.67 -3.58 0.15
C ALA A 72 11.06 -2.94 0.01
N GLU A 73 11.42 -1.99 0.88
CA GLU A 73 12.73 -1.34 0.88
C GLU A 73 13.87 -2.31 1.24
N GLU A 74 13.58 -3.36 2.01
CA GLU A 74 14.53 -4.43 2.32
C GLU A 74 14.64 -5.48 1.20
N LEU A 75 13.51 -5.84 0.58
CA LEU A 75 13.44 -6.93 -0.40
C LEU A 75 13.84 -6.52 -1.83
N LEU A 76 13.53 -5.28 -2.20
CA LEU A 76 13.77 -4.75 -3.54
C LEU A 76 15.18 -4.18 -3.60
#